data_AF-A0A1V5ITW6-F1
#
_entry.id   AF-A0A1V5ITW6-F1
#
_cell.length_a   1.000
_cell.length_b   1.000
_cell.length_c   1.000
_cell.angle_alpha   90.00
_cell.angle_beta   90.00
_cell.angle_gamma   90.00
#
_symmetry.space_group_name_H-M   'P 1'
#
loop_
_entity.id
_entity.type
_entity.pdbx_description
1 polymer ?
#
loop_
_entity_poly.entity_id
_entity_poly.type
_entity_poly.pdbx_seq_one_letter_code
_entity_poly.pdbx_strand_id
1 'polypeptide(L)'
;MSFEETEQSKIFPNEAFGYRKIVVERPLRLKVELTKAVLARFRKACAEAKEEPLADVIDAIASVIGQGPHMDFGEFIAAVETAADRASIKPTAKRQKLIMTALAERDETAAPIIKRVYRQGKAEANPLRGRFEATIGGRPCVVEYEPDTELRDTEQVPLLEEGGIDAFFRREVLPHVPDAWIDDASTKIGYEISFTRYFYKPKPLRTLAEIRADIEALEKETSGLLAQILVDVEDER
;
A
#
# COMPACT_ATOMS: atom_id res chain seq x y z
N MET A 1 -35.06 -21.76 -26.46
CA MET A 1 -35.57 -20.93 -25.35
C MET A 1 -34.76 -19.65 -25.34
N SER A 2 -35.39 -18.51 -25.61
CA SER A 2 -34.79 -17.19 -25.38
C SER A 2 -34.80 -16.92 -23.88
N PHE A 3 -33.67 -16.54 -23.31
CA PHE A 3 -33.63 -16.02 -21.94
C PHE A 3 -34.20 -14.60 -21.95
N GLU A 4 -35.02 -14.25 -20.95
CA GLU A 4 -35.61 -12.93 -20.79
C GLU A 4 -35.20 -12.34 -19.43
N GLU A 5 -35.00 -11.02 -19.40
CA GLU A 5 -34.71 -10.31 -18.16
C GLU A 5 -35.98 -10.14 -17.33
N THR A 6 -35.88 -10.42 -16.03
CA THR A 6 -36.93 -10.26 -15.04
C THR A 6 -36.36 -9.67 -13.75
N GLU A 7 -37.18 -9.46 -12.74
CA GLU A 7 -36.69 -9.05 -11.42
C GLU A 7 -35.71 -10.08 -10.80
N GLN A 8 -35.89 -11.36 -11.13
CA GLN A 8 -35.09 -12.48 -10.62
C GLN A 8 -34.06 -13.00 -11.63
N SER A 9 -34.06 -12.49 -12.87
CA SER A 9 -33.22 -12.94 -13.98
C SER A 9 -32.58 -11.74 -14.67
N LYS A 10 -31.25 -11.68 -14.71
CA LYS A 10 -30.53 -10.63 -15.44
C LYS A 10 -29.55 -11.27 -16.41
N ILE A 11 -29.41 -10.69 -17.59
CA ILE A 11 -28.55 -11.21 -18.65
C ILE A 11 -27.34 -10.28 -18.77
N PHE A 12 -26.14 -10.86 -18.70
CA PHE A 12 -24.91 -10.12 -18.79
C PHE A 12 -23.95 -10.78 -19.78
N PRO A 13 -23.09 -10.00 -20.45
CA PRO A 13 -21.91 -10.58 -21.09
C PRO A 13 -20.99 -11.17 -20.02
N ASN A 14 -20.23 -12.21 -20.36
CA ASN A 14 -19.35 -12.89 -19.40
C ASN A 14 -18.35 -11.92 -18.75
N GLU A 15 -17.84 -10.98 -19.55
CA GLU A 15 -16.87 -9.97 -19.16
C GLU A 15 -17.39 -9.00 -18.08
N ALA A 16 -18.72 -8.88 -17.90
CA ALA A 16 -19.32 -8.01 -16.88
C ALA A 16 -18.96 -8.42 -15.45
N PHE A 17 -18.57 -9.68 -15.26
CA PHE A 17 -18.15 -10.21 -13.97
C PHE A 17 -16.63 -10.34 -13.86
N GLY A 18 -15.90 -10.12 -14.94
CA GLY A 18 -14.47 -10.28 -14.98
C GLY A 18 -13.73 -9.03 -14.53
N TYR A 19 -12.58 -9.23 -13.91
CA TYR A 19 -11.63 -8.17 -13.59
C TYR A 19 -10.19 -8.64 -13.80
N ARG A 20 -9.28 -7.68 -14.01
CA ARG A 20 -7.84 -7.85 -13.90
C ARG A 20 -7.41 -7.41 -12.51
N LYS A 21 -6.95 -8.35 -11.69
CA LYS A 21 -6.26 -8.06 -10.43
C LYS A 21 -4.83 -7.67 -10.76
N ILE A 22 -4.54 -6.39 -10.72
CA ILE A 22 -3.20 -5.85 -10.97
C ILE A 22 -2.43 -5.77 -9.66
N VAL A 23 -1.10 -5.89 -9.72
CA VAL A 23 -0.22 -5.60 -8.59
C VAL A 23 0.31 -4.19 -8.76
N VAL A 24 0.14 -3.37 -7.72
CA VAL A 24 0.60 -2.00 -7.64
C VAL A 24 1.87 -1.98 -6.80
N GLU A 25 2.99 -1.65 -7.43
CA GLU A 25 4.28 -1.54 -6.77
C GLU A 25 4.59 -0.08 -6.46
N ARG A 26 5.30 0.14 -5.36
CA ARG A 26 5.80 1.44 -4.91
C ARG A 26 7.29 1.34 -4.66
N PRO A 27 8.09 2.41 -4.82
CA PRO A 27 9.52 2.28 -4.64
C PRO A 27 9.90 2.28 -3.16
N LEU A 28 10.84 1.41 -2.81
CA LEU A 28 11.46 1.32 -1.51
C LEU A 28 12.28 2.58 -1.24
N ARG A 29 12.03 3.18 -0.08
CA ARG A 29 12.71 4.39 0.39
C ARG A 29 13.23 4.14 1.78
N LEU A 30 14.53 4.33 1.96
CA LEU A 30 15.19 4.12 3.23
C LEU A 30 15.98 5.36 3.62
N LYS A 31 15.82 5.78 4.88
CA LYS A 31 16.71 6.72 5.54
C LYS A 31 17.72 5.96 6.40
N VAL A 32 18.84 6.62 6.73
CA VAL A 32 19.86 6.07 7.63
C VAL A 32 20.14 7.05 8.77
N GLU A 33 20.16 6.55 10.00
CA GLU A 33 20.56 7.30 11.18
C GLU A 33 21.78 6.66 11.84
N LEU A 34 22.83 7.45 12.06
CA LEU A 34 24.12 7.03 12.61
C LEU A 34 24.34 7.63 14.00
N THR A 35 23.28 7.66 14.82
CA THR A 35 23.39 8.10 16.22
C THR A 35 24.28 7.13 17.00
N LYS A 36 24.87 7.60 18.11
CA LYS A 36 25.71 6.75 18.98
C LYS A 36 25.00 5.45 19.40
N ALA A 37 23.69 5.52 19.66
CA ALA A 37 22.90 4.36 20.05
C ALA A 37 22.68 3.39 18.89
N VAL A 38 22.49 3.88 17.66
CA VAL A 38 22.39 3.03 16.47
C VAL A 38 23.74 2.38 16.16
N LEU A 39 24.84 3.14 16.16
CA LEU A 39 26.19 2.60 15.91
C LEU A 39 26.60 1.54 16.94
N ALA A 40 26.27 1.74 18.23
CA ALA A 40 26.53 0.73 19.26
C ALA A 40 25.77 -0.58 19.00
N ARG A 41 24.50 -0.49 18.59
CA ARG A 41 23.69 -1.66 18.20
C ARG A 41 24.25 -2.34 16.94
N PHE A 42 24.65 -1.56 15.95
CA PHE A 42 25.27 -2.06 14.73
C PHE A 42 26.58 -2.80 15.00
N ARG A 43 27.48 -2.24 15.83
CA ARG A 43 28.72 -2.93 16.20
C ARG A 43 28.46 -4.26 16.89
N LYS A 44 27.46 -4.33 17.79
CA LYS A 44 27.06 -5.60 18.41
C LYS A 44 26.58 -6.62 17.37
N ALA A 45 25.74 -6.21 16.43
CA ALA A 45 25.26 -7.08 15.35
C ALA A 45 26.41 -7.56 14.44
N CYS A 46 27.38 -6.68 14.14
CA CYS A 46 28.61 -7.05 13.44
C CYS A 46 29.42 -8.10 14.21
N ALA A 47 29.61 -7.95 15.51
CA ALA A 47 30.34 -8.93 16.32
C ALA A 47 29.65 -10.31 16.33
N GLU A 48 28.33 -10.35 16.50
CA GLU A 48 27.54 -11.59 16.42
C GLU A 48 27.64 -12.23 15.02
N ALA A 49 27.72 -11.41 13.97
CA ALA A 49 27.87 -11.86 12.60
C ALA A 49 29.33 -12.14 12.18
N LYS A 50 30.34 -11.89 13.02
CA LYS A 50 31.78 -11.93 12.68
C LYS A 50 32.13 -10.99 11.50
N GLU A 51 31.59 -9.78 11.54
CA GLU A 51 31.76 -8.70 10.56
C GLU A 51 32.26 -7.41 11.23
N GLU A 52 33.12 -7.52 12.24
CA GLU A 52 33.72 -6.39 12.96
C GLU A 52 34.40 -5.36 12.04
N PRO A 53 35.14 -5.75 10.98
CA PRO A 53 35.72 -4.77 10.05
C PRO A 53 34.66 -3.88 9.37
N LEU A 54 33.43 -4.37 9.19
CA LEU A 54 32.35 -3.56 8.65
C LEU A 54 31.91 -2.46 9.63
N ALA A 55 31.89 -2.76 10.93
CA ALA A 55 31.57 -1.77 11.96
C ALA A 55 32.57 -0.61 11.94
N ASP A 56 33.86 -0.91 11.77
CA ASP A 56 34.91 0.11 11.67
C ASP A 56 34.74 1.01 10.44
N VAL A 57 34.32 0.44 9.30
CA VAL A 57 33.97 1.23 8.10
C VAL A 57 32.79 2.15 8.36
N ILE A 58 31.73 1.66 9.02
CA ILE A 58 30.55 2.47 9.32
C ILE A 58 30.88 3.58 10.32
N ASP A 59 31.70 3.33 11.33
CA ASP A 59 32.16 4.38 12.25
C ASP A 59 32.96 5.48 11.53
N ALA A 60 33.84 5.06 10.61
CA ALA A 60 34.62 6.01 9.80
C ALA A 60 33.69 6.86 8.91
N ILE A 61 32.69 6.24 8.28
CA ILE A 61 31.68 6.96 7.50
C ILE A 61 30.88 7.91 8.39
N ALA A 62 30.38 7.45 9.53
CA ALA A 62 29.61 8.29 10.47
C ALA A 62 30.40 9.51 10.95
N SER A 63 31.72 9.38 11.09
CA SER A 63 32.62 10.48 11.46
C SER A 63 32.79 11.53 10.34
N VAL A 64 32.58 11.14 9.08
CA VAL A 64 32.71 12.01 7.90
C VAL A 64 31.39 12.66 7.52
N ILE A 65 30.31 11.87 7.42
CA ILE A 65 29.01 12.35 6.93
C ILE A 65 28.08 12.82 8.07
N GLY A 66 28.42 12.51 9.32
CA GLY A 66 27.63 12.86 10.49
C GLY A 66 26.48 11.89 10.78
N GLN A 67 25.67 12.22 11.79
CA GLN A 67 24.67 11.30 12.34
C GLN A 67 23.40 11.13 11.49
N GLY A 68 23.14 12.00 10.51
CA GLY A 68 21.91 11.97 9.72
C GLY A 68 20.76 12.82 10.31
N PRO A 69 19.50 12.61 9.87
CA PRO A 69 19.09 11.54 8.96
C PRO A 69 19.67 11.72 7.55
N HIS A 70 20.18 10.63 7.00
CA HIS A 70 20.63 10.56 5.61
C HIS A 70 19.48 10.04 4.77
N MET A 71 18.94 10.89 3.89
CA MET A 71 17.68 10.63 3.17
C MET A 71 17.88 9.94 1.82
N ASP A 72 19.13 9.60 1.45
CA ASP A 72 19.44 8.84 0.25
C ASP A 72 20.29 7.61 0.63
N PHE A 73 19.65 6.45 0.71
CA PHE A 73 20.32 5.19 1.00
C PHE A 73 21.30 4.79 -0.10
N GLY A 74 21.05 5.17 -1.36
CA GLY A 74 21.93 4.89 -2.49
C GLY A 74 23.25 5.65 -2.37
N GLU A 75 23.19 6.94 -2.05
CA GLU A 75 24.39 7.75 -1.76
C GLU A 75 25.15 7.24 -0.54
N PHE A 76 24.43 6.87 0.53
CA PHE A 76 25.03 6.29 1.72
C PHE A 76 25.79 4.99 1.39
N ILE A 77 25.16 4.05 0.68
CA ILE A 77 25.80 2.80 0.28
C ILE A 77 27.00 3.04 -0.63
N ALA A 78 26.92 3.98 -1.57
CA ALA A 78 28.06 4.32 -2.43
C ALA A 78 29.26 4.86 -1.61
N ALA A 79 29.00 5.66 -0.57
CA ALA A 79 30.03 6.12 0.36
C ALA A 79 30.63 4.96 1.16
N VAL A 80 29.79 4.04 1.67
CA VAL A 80 30.23 2.85 2.39
C VAL A 80 31.08 1.94 1.50
N GLU A 81 30.68 1.69 0.25
CA GLU A 81 31.44 0.89 -0.71
C GLU A 81 32.80 1.52 -1.00
N THR A 82 32.84 2.84 -1.19
CA THR A 82 34.11 3.58 -1.38
C THR A 82 35.04 3.45 -0.17
N ALA A 83 34.51 3.52 1.05
CA ALA A 83 35.30 3.35 2.27
C ALA A 83 35.72 1.89 2.50
N ALA A 84 34.85 0.94 2.21
CA ALA A 84 35.14 -0.49 2.30
C ALA A 84 36.26 -0.89 1.32
N ASP A 85 36.25 -0.37 0.10
CA ASP A 85 37.31 -0.60 -0.89
C ASP A 85 38.67 -0.07 -0.39
N ARG A 86 38.70 1.13 0.20
CA ARG A 86 39.93 1.69 0.81
C ARG A 86 40.43 0.85 1.98
N ALA A 87 39.51 0.21 2.71
CA ALA A 87 39.81 -0.72 3.79
C ALA A 87 40.06 -2.17 3.32
N SER A 88 40.03 -2.44 2.01
CA SER A 88 40.14 -3.79 1.43
C SER A 88 39.06 -4.77 1.93
N ILE A 89 37.88 -4.25 2.22
CA ILE A 89 36.71 -4.98 2.72
C ILE A 89 35.75 -5.19 1.56
N LYS A 90 35.65 -6.45 1.11
CA LYS A 90 34.76 -6.80 -0.01
C LYS A 90 33.27 -6.53 0.32
N PRO A 91 32.50 -5.89 -0.56
CA PRO A 91 31.05 -5.84 -0.42
C PRO A 91 30.47 -7.24 -0.67
N THR A 92 29.71 -7.76 0.30
CA THR A 92 29.01 -9.04 0.19
C THR A 92 27.53 -8.84 0.48
N ALA A 93 26.68 -9.71 -0.07
CA ALA A 93 25.23 -9.66 0.19
C ALA A 93 24.90 -9.71 1.70
N LYS A 94 25.72 -10.45 2.48
CA LYS A 94 25.59 -10.51 3.95
C LYS A 94 25.83 -9.14 4.60
N ARG A 95 26.89 -8.42 4.20
CA ARG A 95 27.23 -7.09 4.72
C ARG A 95 26.19 -6.04 4.31
N GLN A 96 25.78 -6.05 3.05
CA GLN A 96 24.72 -5.17 2.55
C GLN A 96 23.40 -5.41 3.30
N LYS A 97 23.02 -6.67 3.49
CA LYS A 97 21.84 -7.03 4.30
C LYS A 97 21.98 -6.52 5.74
N LEU A 98 23.15 -6.71 6.37
CA LEU A 98 23.38 -6.25 7.74
C LEU A 98 23.23 -4.73 7.86
N ILE A 99 23.82 -3.96 6.95
CA ILE A 99 23.63 -2.50 6.86
C ILE A 99 22.16 -2.15 6.73
N MET A 100 21.48 -2.73 5.74
CA MET A 100 20.08 -2.42 5.46
C MET A 100 19.17 -2.73 6.66
N THR A 101 19.36 -3.88 7.32
CA THR A 101 18.49 -4.29 8.43
C THR A 101 18.76 -3.57 9.74
N ALA A 102 19.98 -3.07 9.96
CA ALA A 102 20.40 -2.54 11.26
C ALA A 102 20.58 -1.03 11.30
N LEU A 103 20.74 -0.38 10.14
CA LEU A 103 20.97 1.06 10.03
C LEU A 103 19.86 1.80 9.26
N ALA A 104 19.08 1.09 8.44
CA ALA A 104 18.12 1.70 7.55
C ALA A 104 16.69 1.55 8.07
N GLU A 105 15.89 2.60 7.92
CA GLU A 105 14.48 2.64 8.27
C GLU A 105 13.68 3.17 7.08
N ARG A 106 12.44 2.69 6.92
CA ARG A 106 11.55 3.19 5.87
C ARG A 106 11.12 4.61 6.17
N ASP A 107 11.18 5.45 5.13
CA ASP A 107 10.72 6.83 5.21
C ASP A 107 10.19 7.25 3.83
N GLU A 108 8.91 7.61 3.74
CA GLU A 108 8.27 7.97 2.46
C GLU A 108 8.85 9.25 1.83
N THR A 109 9.59 10.05 2.60
CA THR A 109 10.24 11.28 2.14
C THR A 109 11.69 11.06 1.70
N ALA A 110 12.26 9.88 1.93
CA ALA A 110 13.59 9.52 1.44
C ALA A 110 13.60 9.27 -0.08
N ALA A 111 14.80 9.33 -0.66
CA ALA A 111 15.01 9.04 -2.07
C ALA A 111 14.68 7.57 -2.38
N PRO A 112 14.05 7.28 -3.52
CA PRO A 112 13.75 5.91 -3.93
C PRO A 112 15.04 5.16 -4.28
N ILE A 113 15.14 3.92 -3.81
CA ILE A 113 16.31 3.07 -4.08
C ILE A 113 16.28 2.62 -5.54
N ILE A 114 17.38 2.90 -6.25
CA ILE A 114 17.56 2.48 -7.64
C ILE A 114 18.02 1.03 -7.68
N LYS A 115 17.21 0.17 -8.31
CA LYS A 115 17.53 -1.23 -8.59
C LYS A 115 18.41 -1.35 -9.83
N ARG A 116 18.12 -0.55 -10.86
CA ARG A 116 18.83 -0.63 -12.14
C ARG A 116 18.89 0.73 -12.83
N VAL A 117 20.03 1.01 -13.45
CA VAL A 117 20.25 2.19 -14.29
C VAL A 117 20.45 1.77 -15.74
N TYR A 118 19.71 2.39 -16.64
CA TYR A 118 19.85 2.28 -18.09
C TYR A 118 20.46 3.57 -18.63
N ARG A 119 21.64 3.46 -19.24
CA ARG A 119 22.27 4.59 -19.93
C ARG A 119 21.37 5.08 -21.09
N GLN A 120 21.53 6.34 -21.47
CA GLN A 120 20.77 6.97 -22.56
C GLN A 120 20.67 6.07 -23.80
N GLY A 121 19.45 5.89 -24.31
CA GLY A 121 19.15 5.05 -25.48
C GLY A 121 19.16 3.54 -25.23
N LYS A 122 19.35 3.06 -23.99
CA LYS A 122 19.29 1.62 -23.65
C LYS A 122 17.94 1.14 -23.13
N ALA A 123 17.07 2.06 -22.72
CA ALA A 123 15.69 1.78 -22.37
C ALA A 123 14.84 3.03 -22.63
N GLU A 124 13.56 2.80 -22.90
CA GLU A 124 12.54 3.84 -22.96
C GLU A 124 11.88 3.96 -21.59
N ALA A 125 11.57 5.20 -21.19
CA ALA A 125 10.82 5.46 -19.98
C ALA A 125 9.37 4.98 -20.15
N ASN A 126 8.87 4.29 -19.14
CA ASN A 126 7.48 3.92 -19.03
C ASN A 126 7.13 3.88 -17.53
N PRO A 127 6.73 5.02 -16.95
CA PRO A 127 6.42 5.11 -15.52
C PRO A 127 5.35 4.11 -15.07
N LEU A 128 4.35 3.83 -15.91
CA LEU A 128 3.31 2.83 -15.62
C LEU A 128 3.85 1.41 -15.49
N ARG A 129 5.08 1.14 -15.93
CA ARG A 129 5.77 -0.15 -15.91
C ARG A 129 7.13 -0.07 -15.20
N GLY A 130 7.28 0.87 -14.27
CA GLY A 130 8.42 0.92 -13.36
C GLY A 130 9.71 1.49 -13.95
N ARG A 131 9.65 2.10 -15.14
CA ARG A 131 10.81 2.72 -15.80
C ARG A 131 10.66 4.24 -15.80
N PHE A 132 11.46 4.91 -14.99
CA PHE A 132 11.35 6.34 -14.74
C PHE A 132 12.52 7.11 -15.34
N GLU A 133 12.28 8.31 -15.83
CA GLU A 133 13.36 9.23 -16.20
C GLU A 133 14.07 9.73 -14.94
N ALA A 134 15.39 9.77 -14.99
CA ALA A 134 16.22 10.28 -13.91
C ALA A 134 17.49 10.95 -14.46
N THR A 135 18.19 11.69 -13.60
CA THR A 135 19.51 12.26 -13.92
C THR A 135 20.51 11.79 -12.89
N ILE A 136 21.55 11.07 -13.32
CA ILE A 136 22.61 10.57 -12.44
C ILE A 136 23.95 11.16 -12.90
N GLY A 137 24.65 11.85 -11.99
CA GLY A 137 25.91 12.52 -12.32
C GLY A 137 25.78 13.55 -13.45
N GLY A 138 24.64 14.24 -13.52
CA GLY A 138 24.34 15.23 -14.56
C GLY A 138 23.99 14.65 -15.93
N ARG A 139 23.81 13.32 -16.05
CA ARG A 139 23.46 12.67 -17.31
C ARG A 139 22.05 12.09 -17.26
N PRO A 140 21.21 12.34 -18.28
CA PRO A 140 19.88 11.75 -18.35
C PRO A 140 19.99 10.24 -18.54
N CYS A 141 19.17 9.50 -17.80
CA CYS A 141 19.07 8.05 -17.83
C CYS A 141 17.64 7.58 -17.53
N VAL A 142 17.39 6.29 -17.71
CA VAL A 142 16.16 5.63 -17.24
C VAL A 142 16.54 4.74 -16.07
N VAL A 143 15.72 4.69 -15.03
CA VAL A 143 15.92 3.86 -13.84
C VAL A 143 14.73 2.96 -13.57
N GLU A 144 15.00 1.82 -12.98
CA GLU A 144 14.02 1.01 -12.26
C GLU A 144 14.31 1.11 -10.77
N TYR A 145 13.25 1.30 -9.98
CA TYR A 145 13.36 1.34 -8.53
C TYR A 145 13.15 -0.05 -7.92
N GLU A 146 13.73 -0.26 -6.74
CA GLU A 146 13.47 -1.47 -5.95
C GLU A 146 12.04 -1.38 -5.38
N PRO A 147 11.19 -2.41 -5.56
CA PRO A 147 9.84 -2.40 -5.00
C PRO A 147 9.87 -2.52 -3.46
N ASP A 148 8.99 -1.77 -2.78
CA ASP A 148 8.71 -1.97 -1.37
C ASP A 148 7.61 -3.00 -1.18
N THR A 149 7.98 -4.21 -0.76
CA THR A 149 7.02 -5.29 -0.53
C THR A 149 6.02 -4.99 0.59
N GLU A 150 6.31 -4.06 1.51
CA GLU A 150 5.38 -3.67 2.59
C GLU A 150 4.31 -2.68 2.12
N LEU A 151 4.56 -1.96 1.02
CA LEU A 151 3.63 -1.00 0.44
C LEU A 151 2.98 -1.52 -0.86
N ARG A 152 3.29 -2.75 -1.24
CA ARG A 152 2.70 -3.43 -2.39
C ARG A 152 1.21 -3.65 -2.13
N ASP A 153 0.39 -3.29 -3.10
CA ASP A 153 -1.06 -3.48 -3.05
C ASP A 153 -1.58 -4.14 -4.33
N THR A 154 -2.89 -4.41 -4.37
CA THR A 154 -3.56 -4.93 -5.54
C THR A 154 -4.85 -4.18 -5.81
N GLU A 155 -5.11 -3.88 -7.08
CA GLU A 155 -6.35 -3.27 -7.53
C GLU A 155 -7.12 -4.22 -8.43
N GLN A 156 -8.46 -4.13 -8.40
CA GLN A 156 -9.32 -4.89 -9.31
C GLN A 156 -9.87 -3.95 -10.39
N VAL A 157 -9.37 -4.11 -11.61
CA VAL A 157 -9.81 -3.35 -12.77
C VAL A 157 -10.84 -4.15 -13.56
N PRO A 158 -12.09 -3.69 -13.74
CA PRO A 158 -13.08 -4.39 -14.56
C PRO A 158 -12.54 -4.73 -15.96
N LEU A 159 -12.90 -5.90 -16.51
CA LEU A 159 -12.51 -6.24 -17.89
C LEU A 159 -13.07 -5.26 -18.92
N LEU A 160 -14.24 -4.68 -18.61
CA LEU A 160 -14.95 -3.69 -19.41
C LEU A 160 -14.54 -2.24 -19.09
N GLU A 161 -13.48 -2.02 -18.31
CA GLU A 161 -12.96 -0.68 -18.03
C GLU A 161 -12.58 0.05 -19.32
N GLU A 162 -13.13 1.24 -19.52
CA GLU A 162 -12.82 2.07 -20.68
C GLU A 162 -11.36 2.52 -20.65
N GLY A 163 -10.61 2.23 -21.71
CA GLY A 163 -9.16 2.48 -21.75
C GLY A 163 -8.30 1.46 -20.98
N GLY A 164 -8.92 0.44 -20.38
CA GLY A 164 -8.25 -0.68 -19.74
C GLY A 164 -7.47 -0.31 -18.47
N ILE A 165 -6.49 -1.16 -18.12
CA ILE A 165 -5.69 -1.01 -16.90
C ILE A 165 -5.02 0.36 -16.83
N ASP A 166 -4.42 0.82 -17.93
CA ASP A 166 -3.64 2.06 -17.94
C ASP A 166 -4.51 3.31 -17.71
N ALA A 167 -5.77 3.31 -18.17
CA ALA A 167 -6.69 4.41 -17.92
C ALA A 167 -7.15 4.44 -16.46
N PHE A 168 -7.54 3.27 -15.93
CA PHE A 168 -7.87 3.13 -14.51
C PHE A 168 -6.71 3.56 -13.61
N PHE A 169 -5.50 3.07 -13.88
CA PHE A 169 -4.33 3.35 -13.06
C PHE A 169 -3.99 4.84 -13.01
N ARG A 170 -4.11 5.55 -14.14
CA ARG A 170 -3.92 7.00 -14.18
C ARG A 170 -5.00 7.78 -13.42
N ARG A 171 -6.23 7.28 -13.40
CA ARG A 171 -7.39 7.95 -12.79
C ARG A 171 -7.49 7.69 -11.28
N GLU A 172 -7.26 6.45 -10.86
CA GLU A 172 -7.54 6.00 -9.51
C GLU A 172 -6.26 5.81 -8.67
N VAL A 173 -5.11 5.46 -9.27
CA VAL A 173 -3.89 5.14 -8.51
C VAL A 173 -2.91 6.32 -8.47
N LEU A 174 -2.50 6.82 -9.64
CA LEU A 174 -1.46 7.86 -9.73
C LEU A 174 -1.76 9.17 -8.97
N PRO A 175 -3.03 9.64 -8.82
CA PRO A 175 -3.30 10.82 -8.01
C PRO A 175 -2.97 10.66 -6.52
N HIS A 176 -2.97 9.42 -6.02
CA HIS A 176 -2.64 9.10 -4.64
C HIS A 176 -1.20 8.64 -4.47
N VAL A 177 -0.66 7.94 -5.47
CA VAL A 177 0.72 7.41 -5.45
C VAL A 177 1.39 7.65 -6.81
N PRO A 178 1.99 8.85 -7.03
CA PRO A 178 2.44 9.30 -8.35
C PRO A 178 3.56 8.49 -9.00
N ASP A 179 4.32 7.76 -8.18
CA ASP A 179 5.48 6.95 -8.56
C ASP A 179 5.19 5.44 -8.48
N ALA A 180 3.92 5.07 -8.33
CA ALA A 180 3.52 3.67 -8.42
C ALA A 180 3.59 3.14 -9.85
N TRP A 181 3.78 1.83 -9.99
CA TRP A 181 3.73 1.17 -11.28
C TRP A 181 3.04 -0.18 -11.22
N ILE A 182 2.67 -0.69 -12.39
CA ILE A 182 2.00 -1.97 -12.55
C ILE A 182 3.05 -3.07 -12.75
N ASP A 183 2.98 -4.12 -11.94
CA ASP A 183 3.66 -5.38 -12.23
C ASP A 183 2.77 -6.27 -13.13
N ASP A 184 3.00 -6.15 -14.44
CA ASP A 184 2.30 -6.95 -15.45
C ASP A 184 2.49 -8.45 -15.25
N ALA A 185 3.66 -8.89 -14.76
CA ALA A 185 3.98 -10.31 -14.60
C ALA A 185 3.10 -10.97 -13.53
N SER A 186 2.61 -10.19 -12.57
CA SER A 186 1.75 -10.67 -11.48
C SER A 186 0.26 -10.40 -11.71
N THR A 187 -0.13 -9.81 -12.85
CA THR A 187 -1.52 -9.50 -13.17
C THR A 187 -2.32 -10.78 -13.46
N LYS A 188 -3.48 -10.92 -12.82
CA LYS A 188 -4.35 -12.11 -12.93
C LYS A 188 -5.77 -11.72 -13.37
N ILE A 189 -6.44 -12.59 -14.13
CA ILE A 189 -7.85 -12.42 -14.45
C ILE A 189 -8.68 -13.20 -13.42
N GLY A 190 -9.65 -12.53 -12.82
CA GLY A 190 -10.63 -13.10 -11.90
C GLY A 190 -12.05 -12.83 -12.39
N TYR A 191 -13.01 -13.57 -11.84
CA TYR A 191 -14.44 -13.36 -12.06
C TYR A 191 -15.16 -13.35 -10.72
N GLU A 192 -16.07 -12.41 -10.52
CA GLU A 192 -16.87 -12.30 -9.31
C GLU A 192 -18.31 -11.86 -9.64
N ILE A 193 -19.28 -12.56 -9.06
CA ILE A 193 -20.70 -12.26 -9.20
C ILE A 193 -21.22 -11.78 -7.84
N SER A 194 -21.40 -10.47 -7.69
CA SER A 194 -22.04 -9.91 -6.51
C SER A 194 -23.56 -9.96 -6.63
N PHE A 195 -24.19 -11.02 -6.12
CA PHE A 195 -25.66 -11.12 -6.09
C PHE A 195 -26.30 -9.94 -5.37
N THR A 196 -25.67 -9.44 -4.30
CA THR A 196 -26.13 -8.26 -3.58
C THR A 196 -26.18 -7.03 -4.50
N ARG A 197 -25.12 -6.76 -5.27
CA ARG A 197 -25.11 -5.62 -6.21
C ARG A 197 -26.28 -5.67 -7.21
N TYR A 198 -26.65 -6.87 -7.66
CA TYR A 198 -27.60 -7.01 -8.75
C TYR A 198 -29.05 -7.24 -8.30
N PHE A 199 -29.26 -7.91 -7.17
CA PHE A 199 -30.58 -8.37 -6.74
C PHE A 199 -31.00 -7.85 -5.38
N TYR A 200 -30.11 -7.23 -4.59
CA TYR A 200 -30.50 -6.65 -3.31
C TYR A 200 -31.34 -5.41 -3.53
N LYS A 201 -32.55 -5.42 -2.96
CA LYS A 201 -33.41 -4.25 -2.86
C LYS A 201 -33.34 -3.74 -1.41
N PRO A 202 -32.80 -2.54 -1.17
CA PRO A 202 -32.84 -1.94 0.15
C PRO A 202 -34.28 -1.92 0.66
N LYS A 203 -34.50 -2.51 1.84
CA LYS A 203 -35.82 -2.43 2.47
C LYS A 203 -36.04 -0.98 2.89
N PRO A 204 -37.08 -0.29 2.39
CA PRO A 204 -37.34 1.08 2.82
C PRO A 204 -37.56 1.10 4.33
N LEU A 205 -36.98 2.11 4.99
CA LEU A 205 -37.20 2.33 6.41
C LEU A 205 -38.68 2.71 6.61
N ARG A 206 -39.26 2.29 7.74
CA ARG A 206 -40.58 2.77 8.17
C ARG A 206 -40.57 4.29 8.25
N THR A 207 -41.66 4.91 7.83
CA THR A 207 -41.81 6.36 7.83
C THR A 207 -41.92 6.88 9.27
N LEU A 208 -41.58 8.16 9.49
CA LEU A 208 -41.79 8.80 10.79
C LEU A 208 -43.25 8.82 11.23
N ALA A 209 -44.19 8.85 10.27
CA ALA A 209 -45.62 8.81 10.55
C ALA A 209 -46.05 7.42 11.08
N GLU A 210 -45.54 6.34 10.49
CA GLU A 210 -45.75 4.98 11.00
C GLU A 210 -45.12 4.79 12.37
N ILE A 211 -43.89 5.28 12.56
CA ILE A 211 -43.22 5.23 13.87
C ILE A 211 -44.04 6.00 14.92
N ARG A 212 -44.57 7.18 14.57
CA ARG A 212 -45.43 7.96 15.45
C ARG A 212 -46.73 7.22 15.77
N ALA A 213 -47.39 6.64 14.77
CA ALA A 213 -48.63 5.90 14.97
C ALA A 213 -48.42 4.68 15.89
N ASP A 214 -47.31 3.96 15.71
CA ASP A 214 -46.92 2.84 16.59
C ASP A 214 -46.71 3.32 18.04
N ILE A 215 -46.02 4.46 18.24
CA ILE A 215 -45.80 5.05 19.57
C ILE A 215 -47.13 5.46 20.22
N GLU A 216 -48.00 6.17 19.50
CA GLU A 216 -49.30 6.63 20.01
C GLU A 216 -50.23 5.43 20.34
N ALA A 217 -50.15 4.35 19.58
CA ALA A 217 -50.87 3.11 19.86
C ALA A 217 -50.38 2.45 21.16
N LEU A 218 -49.05 2.34 21.34
CA LEU A 218 -48.44 1.83 22.56
C LEU A 218 -48.74 2.70 23.79
N GLU A 219 -48.77 4.03 23.64
CA GLU A 219 -49.17 4.95 24.71
C GLU A 219 -50.63 4.74 25.14
N LYS A 220 -51.55 4.52 24.19
CA LYS A 220 -52.95 4.23 24.51
C LYS A 220 -53.12 2.88 25.22
N GLU A 221 -52.40 1.86 24.76
CA GLU A 221 -52.42 0.53 25.39
C GLU A 221 -51.90 0.60 26.83
N THR A 222 -50.78 1.27 27.04
CA THR A 222 -50.18 1.45 28.38
C THR A 222 -51.02 2.34 29.30
N SER A 223 -51.64 3.41 28.79
CA SER A 223 -52.57 4.23 29.56
C SER A 223 -53.82 3.43 29.97
N GLY A 224 -54.31 2.53 29.11
CA GLY A 224 -55.42 1.64 29.44
C GLY A 224 -55.05 0.64 30.55
N LEU A 225 -53.84 0.08 30.50
CA LEU A 225 -53.30 -0.80 31.53
C LEU A 225 -53.13 -0.08 32.88
N LEU A 226 -52.63 1.17 32.89
CA LEU A 226 -52.52 1.97 34.11
C LEU A 226 -53.89 2.31 34.71
N ALA A 227 -54.89 2.59 33.88
CA ALA A 227 -56.25 2.85 34.34
C ALA A 227 -56.89 1.59 34.96
N GLN A 228 -56.68 0.40 34.38
CA GLN A 228 -57.12 -0.86 35.00
C GLN A 228 -56.50 -1.06 36.39
N ILE A 229 -55.19 -0.86 36.53
CA ILE A 229 -54.51 -0.98 37.83
C ILE A 229 -55.04 0.06 38.84
N LEU A 230 -55.33 1.28 38.42
CA LEU A 230 -55.86 2.32 39.31
C LEU A 230 -57.30 2.04 39.76
N VAL A 231 -58.14 1.50 38.88
CA VAL A 231 -59.52 1.08 39.20
C VAL A 231 -59.51 -0.12 40.15
N ASP A 232 -58.64 -1.10 39.92
CA ASP A 232 -58.49 -2.27 40.81
C ASP A 232 -58.05 -1.87 42.23
N VAL A 233 -57.38 -0.73 42.42
CA VAL A 233 -56.98 -0.20 43.74
C VAL A 233 -58.12 0.60 44.41
N GLU A 234 -59.08 1.13 43.66
CA GLU A 234 -60.23 1.87 44.20
C GLU A 234 -61.39 0.94 44.60
N ASP A 235 -61.54 -0.22 43.96
CA ASP A 235 -62.55 -1.25 44.32
C ASP A 235 -62.14 -2.13 45.53
N GLU A 236 -60.91 -2.00 46.06
CA GLU A 236 -60.43 -2.69 47.27
C GLU A 236 -60.50 -1.84 48.56
N ARG A 237 -61.30 -0.76 48.61
CA ARG A 237 -61.51 0.08 49.81
C ARG A 237 -62.92 0.09 50.37
#